data_AF-A0A1G7XCB7-F1
#
_entry.id   AF-A0A1G7XCB7-F1
#
_cell.length_a   1.000
_cell.length_b   1.000
_cell.length_c   1.000
_cell.angle_alpha   90.00
_cell.angle_beta   90.00
_cell.angle_gamma   90.00
#
_symmetry.space_group_name_H-M   'P 1'
#
loop_
_entity.id
_entity.type
_entity.pdbx_description
1 polymer ?
#
loop_
_entity_poly.entity_id
_entity_poly.type
_entity_poly.pdbx_seq_one_letter_code
_entity_poly.pdbx_strand_id
1 'polypeptide(L)'
;MTALGADALLREVVRFYVRGQRTHAKCGDETSTVRCHVLTELLRAEGMPQQALVERLGLDKGWISRAVDMLVKESCISKLPSEQDRRSVVLFLTPEGRARARELEQELNNHAAQLLEHVPQDRHVQVQESLQLLLNALSAATSSRAQCSTLAVRLATSQDWPAIKRMLLAEELPLDGAQEHLAHFVVGEAAGKVVCAGGLEVYGADALLRSIVVDAESRGKQWAEQILARLTEQALHLNVSTLYLLTTTAESYFSRLGFLVVSRDRIPEQLIQSREFQGACPASAIAMKMRIFRSPS
;
A
#
# COMPACT_ATOMS: atom_id res chain seq x y z
N MET A 1 6.66 38.62 24.92
CA MET A 1 6.70 37.41 24.08
C MET A 1 5.34 36.75 24.18
N THR A 2 4.53 36.77 23.12
CA THR A 2 3.25 36.04 23.09
C THR A 2 3.53 34.56 23.28
N ALA A 3 2.84 33.93 24.24
CA ALA A 3 2.96 32.50 24.48
C ALA A 3 2.65 31.73 23.17
N LEU A 4 3.55 30.84 22.77
CA LEU A 4 3.33 29.98 21.61
C LEU A 4 2.12 29.08 21.88
N GLY A 5 1.28 28.88 20.86
CA GLY A 5 0.22 27.87 20.89
C GLY A 5 0.82 26.45 20.98
N ALA A 6 0.02 25.49 21.46
CA ALA A 6 0.45 24.11 21.66
C ALA A 6 0.98 23.46 20.36
N ASP A 7 0.42 23.81 19.20
CA ASP A 7 0.84 23.34 17.87
C ASP A 7 2.24 23.87 17.48
N ALA A 8 2.55 25.13 17.82
CA ALA A 8 3.85 25.73 17.59
C ALA A 8 4.90 25.16 18.55
N LEU A 9 4.54 24.96 19.83
CA LEU A 9 5.40 24.32 20.82
C LEU A 9 5.77 22.89 20.42
N LEU A 10 4.81 22.09 19.93
CA LEU A 10 5.09 20.73 19.47
C LEU A 10 6.15 20.71 18.37
N ARG A 11 6.02 21.59 17.36
CA ARG A 11 7.00 21.68 16.26
C ARG A 11 8.39 22.11 16.75
N GLU A 12 8.47 23.07 17.67
CA GLU A 12 9.75 23.52 18.22
C GLU A 12 10.40 22.43 19.08
N VAL A 13 9.63 21.74 19.94
CA VAL A 13 10.12 20.61 20.76
C VAL A 13 10.70 19.52 19.85
N VAL A 14 9.97 19.10 18.81
CA VAL A 14 10.47 18.09 17.87
C VAL A 14 11.74 18.57 17.17
N ARG A 15 11.79 19.83 16.72
CA ARG A 15 12.96 20.39 16.03
C ARG A 15 14.20 20.40 16.94
N PHE A 16 14.08 20.90 18.17
CA PHE A 16 15.19 20.95 19.12
C PHE A 16 15.62 19.56 19.56
N TYR A 17 14.67 18.65 19.78
CA TYR A 17 14.97 17.27 20.17
C TYR A 17 15.71 16.50 19.08
N VAL A 18 15.26 16.59 17.82
CA VAL A 18 15.96 15.96 16.68
C VAL A 18 17.36 16.55 16.48
N ARG A 19 17.51 17.87 16.67
CA ARG A 19 18.83 18.53 16.61
C ARG A 19 19.75 18.02 17.73
N GLY A 20 19.24 17.87 18.95
CA GLY A 20 19.98 17.33 20.10
C GLY A 20 20.44 15.89 19.87
N GLN A 21 19.57 15.04 19.29
CA GLN A 21 19.94 13.67 18.94
C GLN A 21 21.11 13.60 17.95
N ARG A 22 21.17 14.49 16.95
CA ARG A 22 22.30 14.53 15.98
C ARG A 22 23.63 14.93 16.63
N THR A 23 23.58 15.69 17.71
CA THR A 23 24.79 16.09 18.46
C THR A 23 25.21 15.08 19.53
N HIS A 24 24.26 14.30 20.09
CA HIS A 24 24.52 13.36 21.19
C HIS A 24 24.68 11.91 20.74
N ALA A 25 23.88 11.43 19.78
CA ALA A 25 24.11 10.13 19.16
C ALA A 25 25.32 10.25 18.24
N LYS A 26 26.12 9.17 18.09
CA LYS A 26 27.22 9.11 17.11
C LYS A 26 26.76 9.25 15.64
N CYS A 27 25.49 9.55 15.40
CA CYS A 27 24.88 9.79 14.10
C CYS A 27 25.19 11.23 13.60
N GLY A 28 26.48 11.57 13.44
CA GLY A 28 26.95 12.95 13.14
C GLY A 28 26.71 13.46 11.72
N ASP A 29 26.04 12.69 10.85
CA ASP A 29 25.65 13.11 9.50
C ASP A 29 24.24 12.59 9.12
N GLU A 30 23.63 13.16 8.07
CA GLU A 30 22.27 12.80 7.62
C GLU A 30 22.17 11.32 7.18
N THR A 31 23.24 10.76 6.63
CA THR A 31 23.30 9.35 6.19
C THR A 31 23.38 8.40 7.40
N SER A 32 24.02 8.84 8.47
CA SER A 32 24.12 8.17 9.76
C SER A 32 22.77 8.19 10.47
N THR A 33 22.02 9.30 10.39
CA THR A 33 20.67 9.40 10.98
C THR A 33 19.70 8.39 10.37
N VAL A 34 19.69 8.22 9.04
CA VAL A 34 18.82 7.23 8.39
C VAL A 34 19.20 5.80 8.77
N ARG A 35 20.51 5.48 8.85
CA ARG A 35 20.98 4.17 9.34
C ARG A 35 20.53 3.90 10.78
N CYS A 36 20.62 4.90 11.64
CA CYS A 36 20.15 4.85 13.03
C CYS A 36 18.65 4.52 13.09
N HIS A 37 17.81 5.20 12.29
CA HIS A 37 16.37 4.90 12.21
C HIS A 37 16.05 3.50 11.69
N VAL A 38 16.76 3.03 10.66
CA VAL A 38 16.59 1.67 10.12
C VAL A 38 16.89 0.62 11.19
N LEU A 39 17.98 0.76 11.93
CA LEU A 39 18.35 -0.18 13.00
C LEU A 39 17.33 -0.20 14.13
N THR A 40 16.88 0.97 14.60
CA THR A 40 15.88 1.06 15.67
C THR A 40 14.52 0.51 15.25
N GLU A 41 14.11 0.71 13.98
CA GLU A 41 12.84 0.17 13.49
C GLU A 41 12.89 -1.35 13.29
N LEU A 42 14.00 -1.88 12.77
CA LEU A 42 14.16 -3.33 12.66
C LEU A 42 14.25 -4.01 14.03
N LEU A 43 14.81 -3.34 15.04
CA LEU A 43 14.83 -3.86 16.41
C LEU A 43 13.41 -4.06 16.98
N ARG A 44 12.47 -3.20 16.57
CA ARG A 44 11.04 -3.26 16.99
C ARG A 44 10.25 -4.28 16.19
N ALA A 45 10.60 -4.51 14.93
CA ALA A 45 9.90 -5.44 14.05
C ALA A 45 10.83 -5.99 12.96
N GLU A 46 11.23 -7.25 13.06
CA GLU A 46 12.05 -7.93 12.04
C GLU A 46 11.20 -8.65 11.00
N GLY A 47 11.83 -9.11 9.91
CA GLY A 47 11.17 -9.90 8.88
C GLY A 47 10.26 -9.08 7.97
N MET A 48 10.32 -7.76 8.04
CA MET A 48 9.53 -6.90 7.15
C MET A 48 10.19 -6.75 5.77
N PRO A 49 9.41 -6.65 4.69
CA PRO A 49 9.94 -6.29 3.37
C PRO A 49 10.57 -4.89 3.41
N GLN A 50 11.63 -4.67 2.63
CA GLN A 50 12.26 -3.34 2.53
C GLN A 50 11.28 -2.23 2.13
N GLN A 51 10.24 -2.56 1.34
CA GLN A 51 9.19 -1.60 0.97
C GLN A 51 8.34 -1.17 2.18
N ALA A 52 8.03 -2.10 3.11
CA ALA A 52 7.31 -1.78 4.33
C ALA A 52 8.14 -0.86 5.26
N LEU A 53 9.46 -1.01 5.26
CA LEU A 53 10.36 -0.10 5.98
C LEU A 53 10.32 1.33 5.41
N VAL A 54 10.21 1.48 4.07
CA VAL A 54 10.04 2.79 3.41
C VAL A 54 8.76 3.48 3.84
N GLU A 55 7.66 2.74 3.85
CA GLU A 55 6.35 3.26 4.26
C GLU A 55 6.32 3.65 5.74
N ARG A 56 6.92 2.83 6.61
CA ARG A 56 6.98 3.11 8.06
C ARG A 56 7.85 4.30 8.41
N LEU A 57 9.00 4.46 7.76
CA LEU A 57 9.91 5.57 8.03
C LEU A 57 9.47 6.86 7.35
N GLY A 58 8.68 6.79 6.27
CA GLY A 58 8.22 7.97 5.53
C GLY A 58 9.36 8.76 4.88
N LEU A 59 10.52 8.12 4.66
CA LEU A 59 11.70 8.72 4.02
C LEU A 59 11.81 8.28 2.55
N ASP A 60 12.61 9.00 1.77
CA ASP A 60 12.86 8.67 0.37
C ASP A 60 13.43 7.24 0.18
N LYS A 61 12.89 6.51 -0.79
CA LYS A 61 13.27 5.13 -1.10
C LYS A 61 14.75 4.98 -1.45
N GLY A 62 15.34 5.96 -2.14
CA GLY A 62 16.76 5.98 -2.49
C GLY A 62 17.67 6.19 -1.28
N TRP A 63 17.21 6.89 -0.25
CA TRP A 63 17.94 7.05 1.01
C TRP A 63 17.89 5.78 1.87
N ILE A 64 16.72 5.15 1.96
CA ILE A 64 16.56 3.90 2.73
C ILE A 64 17.33 2.75 2.07
N SER A 65 17.28 2.61 0.75
CA SER A 65 18.04 1.55 0.07
C SER A 65 19.54 1.68 0.32
N ARG A 66 20.09 2.89 0.17
CA ARG A 66 21.51 3.16 0.44
C ARG A 66 21.88 2.87 1.91
N ALA A 67 21.02 3.25 2.86
CA ALA A 67 21.24 2.97 4.27
C ALA A 67 21.24 1.46 4.56
N VAL A 68 20.28 0.72 4.00
CA VAL A 68 20.20 -0.74 4.13
C VAL A 68 21.42 -1.41 3.51
N ASP A 69 21.84 -1.01 2.31
CA ASP A 69 23.00 -1.59 1.63
C ASP A 69 24.30 -1.37 2.43
N MET A 70 24.46 -0.19 3.03
CA MET A 70 25.58 0.10 3.93
C MET A 70 25.52 -0.75 5.20
N LEU A 71 24.36 -0.90 5.82
CA LEU A 71 24.19 -1.72 7.02
C LEU A 71 24.39 -3.22 6.74
N VAL A 72 24.08 -3.69 5.53
CA VAL A 72 24.44 -5.05 5.09
C VAL A 72 25.95 -5.18 4.93
N LYS A 73 26.61 -4.18 4.32
CA LYS A 73 28.07 -4.15 4.18
C LYS A 73 28.80 -4.11 5.53
N GLU A 74 28.19 -3.47 6.53
CA GLU A 74 28.65 -3.39 7.92
C GLU A 74 28.24 -4.63 8.75
N SER A 75 27.69 -5.68 8.12
CA SER A 75 27.22 -6.92 8.77
C SER A 75 26.19 -6.68 9.87
N CYS A 76 25.44 -5.58 9.83
CA CYS A 76 24.39 -5.26 10.80
C CYS A 76 23.01 -5.77 10.35
N ILE A 77 22.78 -5.90 9.05
CA ILE A 77 21.53 -6.39 8.47
C ILE A 77 21.81 -7.57 7.53
N SER A 78 20.90 -8.52 7.52
CA SER A 78 20.83 -9.57 6.50
C SER A 78 19.54 -9.44 5.67
N LYS A 79 19.63 -9.83 4.40
CA LYS A 79 18.51 -9.85 3.45
C LYS A 79 18.17 -11.30 3.12
N LEU A 80 16.92 -11.70 3.30
CA LEU A 80 16.41 -13.00 2.86
C LEU A 80 15.33 -12.80 1.79
N PRO A 81 15.16 -13.72 0.83
CA PRO A 81 14.03 -13.69 -0.09
C PRO A 81 12.72 -13.73 0.69
N SER A 82 11.74 -12.93 0.29
CA SER A 82 10.39 -13.04 0.86
C SER A 82 9.70 -14.30 0.36
N GLU A 83 9.00 -15.00 1.26
CA GLU A 83 8.15 -16.14 0.91
C GLU A 83 6.91 -15.72 0.11
N GLN A 84 6.46 -14.47 0.27
CA GLN A 84 5.25 -13.94 -0.34
C GLN A 84 5.51 -13.36 -1.75
N ASP A 85 6.70 -12.78 -1.97
CA ASP A 85 7.10 -12.23 -3.27
C ASP A 85 8.60 -12.43 -3.50
N ARG A 86 8.93 -13.31 -4.46
CA ARG A 86 10.33 -13.64 -4.84
C ARG A 86 11.15 -12.45 -5.35
N ARG A 87 10.50 -11.33 -5.73
CA ARG A 87 11.18 -10.10 -6.15
C ARG A 87 11.48 -9.15 -4.98
N SER A 88 10.98 -9.47 -3.80
CA SER A 88 11.17 -8.67 -2.59
C SER A 88 12.11 -9.36 -1.60
N VAL A 89 12.79 -8.56 -0.79
CA VAL A 89 13.66 -9.03 0.29
C VAL A 89 13.11 -8.57 1.63
N VAL A 90 13.15 -9.48 2.60
CA VAL A 90 12.86 -9.21 4.00
C VAL A 90 14.15 -8.96 4.77
N LEU A 91 14.10 -8.04 5.73
CA LEU A 91 15.27 -7.56 6.45
C LEU A 91 15.29 -8.12 7.88
N PHE A 92 16.45 -8.59 8.31
CA PHE A 92 16.70 -9.07 9.67
C PHE A 92 17.96 -8.45 10.25
N LEU A 93 17.96 -8.17 11.55
CA LEU A 93 19.19 -7.79 12.25
C LEU A 93 20.06 -9.04 12.46
N THR A 94 21.36 -8.88 12.22
CA THR A 94 22.37 -9.83 12.69
C THR A 94 22.58 -9.69 14.20
N PRO A 95 23.31 -10.62 14.86
CA PRO A 95 23.72 -10.42 16.25
C PRO A 95 24.47 -9.10 16.47
N GLU A 96 25.38 -8.73 15.56
CA GLU A 96 26.11 -7.45 15.62
C GLU A 96 25.16 -6.25 15.44
N GLY A 97 24.25 -6.33 14.46
CA GLY A 97 23.27 -5.28 14.21
C GLY A 97 22.32 -5.08 15.38
N ARG A 98 21.91 -6.16 16.06
CA ARG A 98 21.07 -6.09 17.26
C ARG A 98 21.80 -5.45 18.43
N ALA A 99 23.08 -5.78 18.64
CA ALA A 99 23.90 -5.12 19.65
C ALA A 99 24.00 -3.62 19.36
N ARG A 100 24.30 -3.26 18.09
CA ARG A 100 24.40 -1.86 17.66
C ARG A 100 23.09 -1.10 17.80
N ALA A 101 21.96 -1.72 17.45
CA ALA A 101 20.63 -1.12 17.59
C ALA A 101 20.27 -0.85 19.06
N ARG A 102 20.62 -1.78 19.98
CA ARG A 102 20.41 -1.61 21.42
C ARG A 102 21.29 -0.52 22.02
N GLU A 103 22.55 -0.45 21.62
CA GLU A 103 23.44 0.66 22.03
C GLU A 103 22.83 2.00 21.62
N LEU A 104 22.35 2.10 20.39
CA LEU A 104 21.71 3.31 19.88
C LEU A 104 20.41 3.63 20.64
N GLU A 105 19.53 2.66 20.87
CA GLU A 105 18.30 2.85 21.65
C GLU A 105 18.61 3.34 23.07
N GLN A 106 19.68 2.80 23.69
CA GLN A 106 20.14 3.26 25.00
C GLN A 106 20.68 4.70 24.95
N GLU A 107 21.47 5.07 23.94
CA GLU A 107 21.94 6.45 23.74
C GLU A 107 20.76 7.43 23.60
N LEU A 108 19.73 7.06 22.83
CA LEU A 108 18.52 7.86 22.63
C LEU A 108 17.69 7.99 23.91
N ASN A 109 17.53 6.90 24.66
CA ASN A 109 16.83 6.92 25.95
C ASN A 109 17.57 7.77 26.99
N ASN A 110 18.90 7.71 27.02
CA ASN A 110 19.72 8.54 27.91
C ASN A 110 19.57 10.02 27.57
N HIS A 111 19.52 10.39 26.29
CA HIS A 111 19.27 11.78 25.87
C HIS A 111 17.89 12.27 26.33
N ALA A 112 16.85 11.43 26.21
CA ALA A 112 15.52 11.75 26.70
C ALA A 112 15.50 11.93 28.23
N ALA A 113 16.18 11.06 28.98
CA ALA A 113 16.28 11.15 30.43
C ALA A 113 16.99 12.44 30.87
N GLN A 114 18.11 12.80 30.24
CA GLN A 114 18.83 14.06 30.50
C GLN A 114 17.96 15.28 30.23
N LEU A 115 17.10 15.25 29.21
CA LEU A 115 16.15 16.35 28.96
C LEU A 115 15.14 16.47 30.10
N LEU A 116 14.61 15.35 30.61
CA LEU A 116 13.64 15.34 31.70
C LEU A 116 14.24 15.81 33.04
N GLU A 117 15.55 15.65 33.26
CA GLU A 117 16.24 16.21 34.43
C GLU A 117 16.16 17.75 34.49
N HIS A 118 15.98 18.42 33.36
CA HIS A 118 15.81 19.88 33.30
C HIS A 118 14.37 20.33 33.59
N VAL A 119 13.42 19.38 33.70
CA VAL A 119 12.05 19.65 34.11
C VAL A 119 11.96 19.59 35.64
N PRO A 120 11.29 20.54 36.31
CA PRO A 120 11.03 20.45 37.74
C PRO A 120 10.38 19.11 38.13
N GLN A 121 10.87 18.47 39.20
CA GLN A 121 10.43 17.12 39.61
C GLN A 121 8.92 17.04 39.90
N ASP A 122 8.33 18.10 40.46
CA ASP A 122 6.90 18.22 40.72
C ASP A 122 6.04 18.22 39.43
N ARG A 123 6.67 18.48 38.28
CA ARG A 123 6.02 18.52 36.96
C ARG A 123 6.27 17.27 36.12
N HIS A 124 7.09 16.33 36.57
CA HIS A 124 7.41 15.12 35.80
C HIS A 124 6.15 14.31 35.44
N VAL A 125 5.24 14.11 36.40
CA VAL A 125 3.97 13.39 36.16
C VAL A 125 3.13 14.10 35.11
N GLN A 126 2.97 15.42 35.21
CA GLN A 126 2.20 16.21 34.26
C GLN A 126 2.78 16.14 32.84
N VAL A 127 4.11 16.19 32.70
CA VAL A 127 4.78 16.06 31.41
C VAL A 127 4.58 14.65 30.84
N GLN A 128 4.72 13.61 31.66
CA GLN A 128 4.49 12.23 31.25
C GLN A 128 3.06 12.01 30.74
N GLU A 129 2.05 12.51 31.46
CA GLU A 129 0.65 12.45 31.03
C GLU A 129 0.43 13.18 29.70
N SER A 130 1.03 14.36 29.55
CA SER A 130 0.93 15.15 28.31
C SER A 130 1.59 14.43 27.12
N LEU A 131 2.76 13.82 27.33
CA LEU A 131 3.47 13.03 26.31
C LEU A 131 2.67 11.78 25.94
N GLN A 132 2.03 11.11 26.90
CA GLN A 132 1.19 9.95 26.64
C GLN A 132 -0.04 10.32 25.79
N LEU A 133 -0.68 11.45 26.08
CA LEU A 133 -1.80 11.96 25.29
C LEU A 133 -1.36 12.29 23.85
N LEU A 134 -0.20 12.93 23.69
CA LEU A 134 0.38 13.22 22.38
C LEU A 134 0.73 11.95 21.62
N LEU A 135 1.34 10.95 22.28
CA LEU A 135 1.65 9.66 21.69
C LEU A 135 0.37 8.96 21.19
N ASN A 136 -0.67 8.90 22.02
CA ASN A 136 -1.97 8.33 21.65
C ASN A 136 -2.57 9.04 20.43
N ALA A 137 -2.50 10.37 20.39
CA ALA A 137 -3.00 11.16 19.26
C ALA A 137 -2.19 10.91 17.97
N LEU A 138 -0.86 10.81 18.07
CA LEU A 138 0.02 10.48 16.95
C LEU A 138 -0.24 9.06 16.44
N SER A 139 -0.38 8.08 17.33
CA SER A 139 -0.74 6.70 16.99
C SER A 139 -2.10 6.63 16.31
N ALA A 140 -3.10 7.38 16.77
CA ALA A 140 -4.41 7.45 16.13
C ALA A 140 -4.34 8.11 14.74
N ALA A 141 -3.62 9.22 14.59
CA ALA A 141 -3.45 9.92 13.31
C ALA A 141 -2.66 9.10 12.28
N THR A 142 -1.67 8.33 12.72
CA THR A 142 -0.89 7.42 11.87
C THR A 142 -1.66 6.14 11.53
N SER A 143 -2.47 5.62 12.46
CA SER A 143 -3.41 4.52 12.17
C SER A 143 -4.52 4.95 11.21
N SER A 144 -4.97 6.20 11.29
CA SER A 144 -5.90 6.81 10.33
C SER A 144 -5.26 6.97 8.94
N ARG A 145 -3.96 7.29 8.86
CA ARG A 145 -3.20 7.26 7.60
C ARG A 145 -2.99 5.85 7.04
N ALA A 146 -2.78 4.85 7.90
CA ALA A 146 -2.73 3.43 7.51
C ALA A 146 -4.12 2.87 7.11
N GLN A 147 -5.21 3.46 7.63
CA GLN A 147 -6.58 3.20 7.18
C GLN A 147 -6.90 3.90 5.85
N CYS A 148 -6.21 4.98 5.49
CA CYS A 148 -6.27 5.61 4.16
C CYS A 148 -5.51 4.82 3.07
N SER A 149 -4.81 3.72 3.45
CA SER A 149 -4.17 2.76 2.55
C SER A 149 -4.81 1.37 2.55
N THR A 150 -5.72 1.06 3.47
CA THR A 150 -6.40 -0.24 3.50
C THR A 150 -7.65 -0.18 2.64
N LEU A 151 -7.61 -0.87 1.50
CA LEU A 151 -8.77 -1.02 0.62
C LEU A 151 -9.64 -2.18 1.13
N ALA A 152 -10.83 -1.88 1.65
CA ALA A 152 -11.80 -2.92 1.97
C ALA A 152 -12.51 -3.33 0.68
N VAL A 153 -12.12 -4.47 0.10
CA VAL A 153 -12.75 -4.98 -1.13
C VAL A 153 -13.91 -5.89 -0.79
N ARG A 154 -15.10 -5.58 -1.30
CA ARG A 154 -16.33 -6.35 -1.09
C ARG A 154 -17.15 -6.46 -2.38
N LEU A 155 -18.10 -7.40 -2.41
CA LEU A 155 -19.11 -7.45 -3.47
C LEU A 155 -19.91 -6.15 -3.49
N ALA A 156 -20.23 -5.69 -4.70
CA ALA A 156 -21.09 -4.54 -4.91
C ALA A 156 -22.54 -4.88 -4.55
N THR A 157 -23.25 -3.89 -4.03
CA THR A 157 -24.69 -3.91 -3.77
C THR A 157 -25.39 -2.93 -4.69
N SER A 158 -26.72 -2.96 -4.72
CA SER A 158 -27.51 -1.96 -5.47
C SER A 158 -27.24 -0.52 -5.04
N GLN A 159 -26.81 -0.30 -3.79
CA GLN A 159 -26.46 1.03 -3.25
C GLN A 159 -25.15 1.57 -3.82
N ASP A 160 -24.26 0.72 -4.32
CA ASP A 160 -22.95 1.13 -4.85
C ASP A 160 -23.02 1.62 -6.31
N TRP A 161 -24.11 1.29 -7.03
CA TRP A 161 -24.25 1.61 -8.45
C TRP A 161 -24.07 3.10 -8.79
N PRO A 162 -24.63 4.07 -8.03
CA PRO A 162 -24.39 5.49 -8.29
C PRO A 162 -22.89 5.86 -8.26
N ALA A 163 -22.12 5.28 -7.33
CA ALA A 163 -20.69 5.53 -7.21
C ALA A 163 -19.90 4.88 -8.36
N ILE A 164 -20.23 3.63 -8.69
CA ILE A 164 -19.63 2.89 -9.82
C ILE A 164 -19.88 3.63 -11.13
N LYS A 165 -21.14 3.99 -11.41
CA LYS A 165 -21.54 4.73 -12.62
C LYS A 165 -20.78 6.05 -12.75
N ARG A 166 -20.64 6.81 -11.66
CA ARG A 166 -19.87 8.07 -11.64
C ARG A 166 -18.41 7.83 -12.04
N MET A 167 -17.75 6.81 -11.47
CA MET A 167 -16.36 6.51 -11.78
C MET A 167 -16.17 6.06 -13.24
N LEU A 168 -17.05 5.17 -13.73
CA LEU A 168 -16.99 4.72 -15.12
C LEU A 168 -17.16 5.87 -16.11
N LEU A 169 -18.11 6.78 -15.88
CA LEU A 169 -18.30 7.97 -16.71
C LEU A 169 -17.10 8.91 -16.70
N ALA A 170 -16.49 9.10 -15.52
CA ALA A 170 -15.34 10.00 -15.38
C ALA A 170 -14.10 9.51 -16.15
N GLU A 171 -13.97 8.20 -16.33
CA GLU A 171 -12.86 7.56 -17.07
C GLU A 171 -13.25 7.14 -18.50
N GLU A 172 -14.40 7.61 -18.99
CA GLU A 172 -14.92 7.27 -20.32
C GLU A 172 -15.03 5.75 -20.57
N LEU A 173 -15.28 4.99 -19.51
CA LEU A 173 -15.40 3.53 -19.56
C LEU A 173 -16.84 3.10 -19.90
N PRO A 174 -17.03 1.98 -20.64
CA PRO A 174 -18.35 1.52 -21.05
C PRO A 174 -19.31 1.27 -19.88
N LEU A 175 -20.50 1.90 -19.94
CA LEU A 175 -21.60 1.65 -19.01
C LEU A 175 -22.56 0.56 -19.49
N ASP A 176 -22.60 0.28 -20.79
CA ASP A 176 -23.62 -0.57 -21.39
C ASP A 176 -23.54 -2.01 -20.83
N GLY A 177 -24.66 -2.49 -20.29
CA GLY A 177 -24.78 -3.79 -19.64
C GLY A 177 -24.17 -3.87 -18.22
N ALA A 178 -23.50 -2.83 -17.72
CA ALA A 178 -22.71 -2.95 -16.47
C ALA A 178 -23.61 -3.13 -15.24
N GLN A 179 -24.76 -2.45 -15.23
CA GLN A 179 -25.74 -2.57 -14.14
C GLN A 179 -26.38 -3.97 -14.09
N GLU A 180 -26.55 -4.63 -15.25
CA GLU A 180 -27.17 -5.96 -15.35
C GLU A 180 -26.29 -7.03 -14.69
N HIS A 181 -24.98 -6.80 -14.67
CA HIS A 181 -23.99 -7.69 -14.07
C HIS A 181 -23.50 -7.25 -12.68
N LEU A 182 -24.18 -6.29 -12.03
CA LEU A 182 -23.78 -5.73 -10.74
C LEU A 182 -23.54 -6.79 -9.65
N ALA A 183 -24.25 -7.91 -9.69
CA ALA A 183 -24.05 -9.04 -8.76
C ALA A 183 -22.63 -9.63 -8.79
N HIS A 184 -21.88 -9.40 -9.87
CA HIS A 184 -20.50 -9.84 -10.06
C HIS A 184 -19.50 -8.68 -10.06
N PHE A 185 -19.92 -7.49 -9.61
CA PHE A 185 -19.02 -6.39 -9.35
C PHE A 185 -18.43 -6.48 -7.95
N VAL A 186 -17.21 -5.98 -7.82
CA VAL A 186 -16.57 -5.68 -6.55
C VAL A 186 -16.31 -4.19 -6.47
N VAL A 187 -16.38 -3.66 -5.25
CA VAL A 187 -15.99 -2.30 -4.94
C VAL A 187 -14.90 -2.32 -3.89
N GLY A 188 -13.93 -1.41 -4.04
CA GLY A 188 -12.95 -1.12 -3.02
C GLY A 188 -13.37 0.15 -2.28
N GLU A 189 -13.50 0.03 -0.97
CA GLU A 189 -13.85 1.12 -0.08
C GLU A 189 -12.62 1.54 0.73
N ALA A 190 -12.34 2.84 0.75
CA ALA A 190 -11.30 3.43 1.59
C ALA A 190 -11.87 4.65 2.30
N ALA A 191 -11.66 4.75 3.61
CA ALA A 191 -12.19 5.84 4.44
C ALA A 191 -13.71 6.08 4.26
N GLY A 192 -14.50 5.01 4.13
CA GLY A 192 -15.96 5.09 4.00
C GLY A 192 -16.46 5.52 2.61
N LYS A 193 -15.56 5.66 1.62
CA LYS A 193 -15.90 6.04 0.24
C LYS A 193 -15.53 4.90 -0.70
N VAL A 194 -16.42 4.60 -1.67
CA VAL A 194 -16.09 3.73 -2.80
C VAL A 194 -15.12 4.49 -3.71
N VAL A 195 -13.93 3.91 -3.88
CA VAL A 195 -12.81 4.56 -4.56
C VAL A 195 -12.25 3.75 -5.73
N CYS A 196 -12.67 2.50 -5.87
CA CYS A 196 -12.44 1.72 -7.09
C CYS A 196 -13.54 0.67 -7.26
N ALA A 197 -13.69 0.18 -8.48
CA ALA A 197 -14.63 -0.89 -8.81
C ALA A 197 -14.12 -1.71 -10.00
N GLY A 198 -14.61 -2.93 -10.12
CA GLY A 198 -14.43 -3.77 -11.29
C GLY A 198 -15.48 -4.86 -11.32
N GLY A 199 -15.73 -5.47 -12.48
CA GLY A 199 -16.80 -6.44 -12.62
C GLY A 199 -16.46 -7.61 -13.51
N LEU A 200 -17.28 -8.67 -13.41
CA LEU A 200 -17.23 -9.82 -14.29
C LEU A 200 -18.57 -10.00 -15.01
N GLU A 201 -18.53 -10.38 -16.28
CA GLU A 201 -19.64 -11.03 -16.98
C GLU A 201 -19.28 -12.50 -17.15
N VAL A 202 -20.04 -13.40 -16.54
CA VAL A 202 -19.70 -14.83 -16.50
C VAL A 202 -20.46 -15.61 -17.58
N TYR A 203 -19.71 -16.38 -18.36
CA TYR A 203 -20.17 -17.20 -19.48
C TYR A 203 -19.65 -18.63 -19.32
N GLY A 204 -20.26 -19.38 -18.41
CA GLY A 204 -19.83 -20.75 -18.10
C GLY A 204 -18.41 -20.78 -17.52
N ALA A 205 -17.47 -21.43 -18.23
CA ALA A 205 -16.08 -21.55 -17.80
C ALA A 205 -15.20 -20.34 -18.16
N ASP A 206 -15.77 -19.34 -18.83
CA ASP A 206 -15.09 -18.13 -19.27
C ASP A 206 -15.79 -16.90 -18.67
N ALA A 207 -15.04 -15.83 -18.41
CA ALA A 207 -15.63 -14.55 -18.00
C ALA A 207 -14.96 -13.37 -18.66
N LEU A 208 -15.75 -12.32 -18.92
CA LEU A 208 -15.28 -11.02 -19.35
C LEU A 208 -14.99 -10.16 -18.12
N LEU A 209 -13.76 -9.71 -17.98
CA LEU A 209 -13.36 -8.68 -17.04
C LEU A 209 -13.85 -7.33 -17.57
N ARG A 210 -14.90 -6.81 -16.92
CA ARG A 210 -15.41 -5.46 -17.17
C ARG A 210 -14.46 -4.42 -16.61
N SER A 211 -14.57 -3.22 -17.17
CA SER A 211 -14.01 -1.96 -16.68
C SER A 211 -13.52 -2.00 -15.22
N ILE A 212 -12.20 -2.06 -15.03
CA ILE A 212 -11.55 -1.78 -13.75
C ILE A 212 -11.31 -0.28 -13.68
N VAL A 213 -11.87 0.36 -12.66
CA VAL A 213 -11.81 1.80 -12.47
C VAL A 213 -11.29 2.15 -11.08
N VAL A 214 -10.44 3.17 -11.00
CA VAL A 214 -9.93 3.73 -9.74
C VAL A 214 -10.13 5.25 -9.79
N ASP A 215 -10.75 5.79 -8.75
CA ASP A 215 -10.99 7.22 -8.57
C ASP A 215 -9.65 7.98 -8.70
N ALA A 216 -9.65 9.04 -9.52
CA ALA A 216 -8.42 9.71 -9.97
C ALA A 216 -7.55 10.25 -8.82
N GLU A 217 -8.19 10.70 -7.74
CA GLU A 217 -7.52 11.22 -6.53
C GLU A 217 -6.76 10.13 -5.75
N SER A 218 -6.93 8.87 -6.13
CA SER A 218 -6.40 7.73 -5.39
C SER A 218 -5.58 6.74 -6.24
N ARG A 219 -5.12 7.18 -7.41
CA ARG A 219 -4.22 6.41 -8.26
C ARG A 219 -2.84 6.22 -7.60
N GLY A 220 -2.09 5.20 -8.06
CA GLY A 220 -0.73 4.91 -7.57
C GLY A 220 -0.66 4.04 -6.30
N LYS A 221 -1.79 3.56 -5.79
CA LYS A 221 -1.90 2.72 -4.58
C LYS A 221 -2.13 1.22 -4.87
N GLN A 222 -1.88 0.77 -6.11
CA GLN A 222 -2.10 -0.62 -6.57
C GLN A 222 -3.54 -1.15 -6.40
N TRP A 223 -4.54 -0.28 -6.24
CA TRP A 223 -5.93 -0.71 -6.01
C TRP A 223 -6.55 -1.48 -7.17
N ALA A 224 -6.16 -1.18 -8.40
CA ALA A 224 -6.59 -1.95 -9.58
C ALA A 224 -6.10 -3.41 -9.51
N GLU A 225 -4.90 -3.66 -8.97
CA GLU A 225 -4.35 -5.01 -8.79
C GLU A 225 -5.08 -5.76 -7.68
N GLN A 226 -5.43 -5.09 -6.58
CA GLN A 226 -6.23 -5.67 -5.49
C GLN A 226 -7.65 -6.03 -5.94
N ILE A 227 -8.29 -5.16 -6.73
CA ILE A 227 -9.60 -5.44 -7.36
C ILE A 227 -9.50 -6.63 -8.30
N LEU A 228 -8.48 -6.68 -9.16
CA LEU A 228 -8.27 -7.79 -10.08
C LEU A 228 -8.03 -9.12 -9.34
N ALA A 229 -7.25 -9.10 -8.25
CA ALA A 229 -7.01 -10.28 -7.44
C ALA A 229 -8.34 -10.81 -6.84
N ARG A 230 -9.18 -9.92 -6.30
CA ARG A 230 -10.49 -10.31 -5.76
C ARG A 230 -11.46 -10.80 -6.83
N LEU A 231 -11.47 -10.18 -8.01
CA LEU A 231 -12.27 -10.64 -9.14
C LEU A 231 -11.80 -12.01 -9.62
N THR A 232 -10.50 -12.27 -9.64
CA THR A 232 -9.94 -13.58 -10.00
C THR A 232 -10.36 -14.66 -9.00
N GLU A 233 -10.32 -14.37 -7.70
CA GLU A 233 -10.82 -15.28 -6.67
C GLU A 233 -12.32 -15.56 -6.84
N GLN A 234 -13.12 -14.51 -7.08
CA GLN A 234 -14.55 -14.66 -7.33
C GLN A 234 -14.83 -15.49 -8.59
N ALA A 235 -14.07 -15.30 -9.67
CA ALA A 235 -14.16 -16.08 -10.89
C ALA A 235 -13.88 -17.58 -10.60
N LEU A 236 -12.88 -17.89 -9.78
CA LEU A 236 -12.60 -19.27 -9.35
C LEU A 236 -13.71 -19.88 -8.48
N HIS A 237 -14.47 -19.07 -7.74
CA HIS A 237 -15.66 -19.53 -7.02
C HIS A 237 -16.85 -19.78 -7.96
N LEU A 238 -16.91 -19.08 -9.08
CA LEU A 238 -17.92 -19.23 -10.13
C LEU A 238 -17.54 -20.30 -11.18
N ASN A 239 -16.51 -21.11 -10.92
CA ASN A 239 -15.98 -22.15 -11.82
C ASN A 239 -15.47 -21.62 -13.17
N VAL A 240 -15.05 -20.36 -13.20
CA VAL A 240 -14.38 -19.76 -14.35
C VAL A 240 -12.91 -20.18 -14.37
N SER A 241 -12.41 -20.49 -15.56
CA SER A 241 -11.04 -20.94 -15.83
C SER A 241 -10.25 -19.97 -16.72
N THR A 242 -10.94 -19.06 -17.42
CA THR A 242 -10.30 -18.06 -18.27
C THR A 242 -10.99 -16.69 -18.12
N LEU A 243 -10.19 -15.65 -17.89
CA LEU A 243 -10.63 -14.27 -17.96
C LEU A 243 -10.26 -13.67 -19.31
N TYR A 244 -11.17 -12.91 -19.89
CA TYR A 244 -10.97 -12.13 -21.12
C TYR A 244 -11.15 -10.65 -20.83
N LEU A 245 -10.48 -9.78 -21.58
CA LEU A 245 -10.72 -8.34 -21.53
C LEU A 245 -10.48 -7.69 -22.90
N LEU A 246 -11.01 -6.49 -23.07
CA LEU A 246 -10.71 -5.60 -24.17
C LEU A 246 -9.97 -4.38 -23.65
N THR A 247 -8.93 -3.95 -24.36
CA THR A 247 -8.16 -2.75 -24.00
C THR A 247 -7.70 -2.00 -25.25
N THR A 248 -7.72 -0.67 -25.18
CA THR A 248 -7.19 0.21 -26.24
C THR A 248 -5.84 0.82 -25.86
N THR A 249 -5.64 1.15 -24.57
CA THR A 249 -4.48 1.92 -24.08
C THR A 249 -3.72 1.24 -22.93
N ALA A 250 -4.20 0.11 -22.41
CA ALA A 250 -3.66 -0.54 -21.21
C ALA A 250 -3.04 -1.94 -21.46
N GLU A 251 -2.66 -2.27 -22.69
CA GLU A 251 -2.05 -3.59 -23.03
C GLU A 251 -0.82 -3.90 -22.17
N SER A 252 0.11 -2.95 -22.02
CA SER A 252 1.34 -3.12 -21.25
C SER A 252 1.08 -3.30 -19.75
N TYR A 253 0.00 -2.71 -19.24
CA TYR A 253 -0.44 -2.89 -17.86
C TYR A 253 -0.92 -4.32 -17.65
N PHE A 254 -1.88 -4.80 -18.45
CA PHE A 254 -2.45 -6.15 -18.29
C PHE A 254 -1.47 -7.27 -18.62
N SER A 255 -0.52 -7.04 -19.54
CA SER A 255 0.55 -7.98 -19.85
C SER A 255 1.43 -8.29 -18.63
N ARG A 256 1.73 -7.28 -17.80
CA ARG A 256 2.47 -7.47 -16.54
C ARG A 256 1.69 -8.27 -15.49
N LEU A 257 0.37 -8.30 -15.61
CA LEU A 257 -0.54 -9.03 -14.73
C LEU A 257 -0.84 -10.45 -15.22
N GLY A 258 -0.21 -10.90 -16.32
CA GLY A 258 -0.34 -12.26 -16.83
C GLY A 258 -1.38 -12.43 -17.94
N PHE A 259 -2.01 -11.35 -18.41
CA PHE A 259 -2.83 -11.41 -19.61
C PHE A 259 -1.96 -11.51 -20.87
N LEU A 260 -2.39 -12.34 -21.81
CA LEU A 260 -1.74 -12.51 -23.11
C LEU A 260 -2.68 -12.04 -24.20
N VAL A 261 -2.15 -11.32 -25.19
CA VAL A 261 -2.92 -10.94 -26.39
C VAL A 261 -3.49 -12.20 -27.05
N VAL A 262 -4.77 -12.17 -27.39
CA VAL A 262 -5.47 -13.25 -28.07
C VAL A 262 -6.15 -12.71 -29.32
N SER A 263 -6.08 -13.48 -30.39
CA SER A 263 -6.82 -13.15 -31.61
C SER A 263 -8.32 -13.38 -31.41
N ARG A 264 -9.14 -12.53 -32.05
CA ARG A 264 -10.61 -12.51 -31.86
C ARG A 264 -11.30 -13.82 -32.28
N ASP A 265 -10.73 -14.55 -33.22
CA ASP A 265 -11.18 -15.89 -33.67
C ASP A 265 -11.07 -16.97 -32.58
N ARG A 266 -10.25 -16.75 -31.55
CA ARG A 266 -10.07 -17.67 -30.42
C ARG A 266 -10.85 -17.27 -29.17
N ILE A 267 -11.70 -16.26 -29.27
CA ILE A 267 -12.59 -15.82 -28.19
C ILE A 267 -13.88 -16.66 -28.27
N PRO A 268 -14.41 -17.17 -27.14
CA PRO A 268 -15.66 -17.91 -27.14
C PRO A 268 -16.80 -17.07 -27.72
N GLU A 269 -17.65 -17.69 -28.54
CA GLU A 269 -18.75 -17.01 -29.24
C GLU A 269 -19.69 -16.28 -28.28
N GLN A 270 -19.93 -16.84 -27.09
CA GLN A 270 -20.75 -16.24 -26.03
C GLN A 270 -20.21 -14.87 -25.55
N LEU A 271 -18.88 -14.71 -25.50
CA LEU A 271 -18.25 -13.43 -25.15
C LEU A 271 -18.28 -12.46 -26.32
N ILE A 272 -18.15 -12.93 -27.56
CA ILE A 272 -18.28 -12.08 -28.76
C ILE A 272 -19.70 -11.48 -28.85
N GLN A 273 -20.70 -12.20 -28.35
CA GLN A 273 -22.09 -11.75 -28.28
C GLN A 273 -22.37 -10.81 -27.08
N SER A 274 -21.42 -10.59 -26.18
CA SER A 274 -21.58 -9.65 -25.06
C SER A 274 -21.71 -8.21 -25.55
N ARG A 275 -22.43 -7.37 -24.78
CA ARG A 275 -22.63 -5.95 -25.14
C ARG A 275 -21.33 -5.16 -25.15
N GLU A 276 -20.32 -5.56 -24.38
CA GLU A 276 -19.01 -4.90 -24.37
C GLU A 276 -18.19 -5.22 -25.64
N PHE A 277 -18.34 -6.42 -26.20
CA PHE A 277 -17.75 -6.79 -27.50
C PHE A 277 -18.52 -6.25 -28.71
N GLN A 278 -19.84 -6.08 -28.59
CA GLN A 278 -20.70 -5.52 -29.64
C GLN A 278 -20.79 -3.99 -29.63
N GLY A 279 -20.54 -3.37 -28.48
CA GLY A 279 -20.74 -1.94 -28.21
C GLY A 279 -19.49 -1.08 -28.43
N ALA A 280 -19.32 -0.08 -27.56
CA ALA A 280 -18.45 1.10 -27.71
C ALA A 280 -16.93 0.86 -27.92
N CYS A 281 -16.45 -0.39 -27.95
CA CYS A 281 -15.04 -0.68 -28.21
C CYS A 281 -14.78 -0.81 -29.71
N PRO A 282 -13.94 0.04 -30.32
CA PRO A 282 -13.68 0.00 -31.75
C PRO A 282 -13.09 -1.35 -32.19
N ALA A 283 -13.17 -1.67 -33.49
CA ALA A 283 -12.50 -2.84 -34.09
C ALA A 283 -10.98 -2.89 -33.79
N SER A 284 -10.39 -1.78 -33.32
CA SER A 284 -9.00 -1.63 -32.90
C SER A 284 -8.70 -2.04 -31.45
N ALA A 285 -9.71 -2.37 -30.62
CA ALA A 285 -9.46 -2.83 -29.25
C ALA A 285 -8.77 -4.21 -29.26
N ILE A 286 -7.67 -4.31 -28.52
CA ILE A 286 -6.88 -5.53 -28.36
C ILE A 286 -7.58 -6.42 -27.35
N ALA A 287 -7.85 -7.66 -27.76
CA ALA A 287 -8.37 -8.68 -26.86
C ALA A 287 -7.21 -9.38 -26.14
N MET A 288 -7.36 -9.58 -24.84
CA MET A 288 -6.38 -10.30 -24.03
C MET A 288 -7.09 -11.37 -23.19
N LYS A 289 -6.37 -12.43 -22.85
CA LYS A 289 -6.85 -13.50 -21.99
C LYS A 289 -5.85 -13.90 -20.92
N MET A 290 -6.35 -14.40 -19.79
CA MET A 290 -5.55 -14.98 -18.71
C MET A 290 -6.22 -16.26 -18.24
N ARG A 291 -5.46 -17.36 -18.19
CA ARG A 291 -5.94 -18.59 -17.53
C ARG A 291 -5.79 -18.43 -16.02
N ILE A 292 -6.84 -18.78 -15.30
CA ILE A 292 -6.86 -18.75 -13.84
C ILE A 292 -7.03 -20.18 -13.32
N PHE A 293 -6.34 -20.50 -12.25
CA PHE A 293 -6.34 -21.82 -11.64
C PHE A 293 -6.23 -21.66 -10.13
N ARG A 294 -6.89 -22.56 -9.38
CA ARG A 294 -6.64 -22.66 -7.94
C ARG A 294 -5.23 -23.21 -7.77
N SER A 295 -4.40 -22.52 -6.99
CA SER A 295 -3.15 -23.12 -6.52
C SER A 295 -3.50 -24.43 -5.79
N PRO A 296 -2.83 -25.56 -6.08
CA PRO A 296 -3.02 -26.75 -5.29
C PRO A 296 -2.66 -26.44 -3.84
N SER A 297 -3.61 -26.72 -2.94
CA SER A 297 -3.48 -26.63 -1.48
C SER A 297 -2.36 -27.49 -0.94
#